data_AF-A0AAE1Z2F6-F1
#
_entry.id   AF-A0AAE1Z2F6-F1
#
_cell.length_a   1.000
_cell.length_b   1.000
_cell.length_c   1.000
_cell.angle_alpha   90.00
_cell.angle_beta   90.00
_cell.angle_gamma   90.00
#
_symmetry.space_group_name_H-M   'P 1'
#
loop_
_entity.id
_entity.type
_entity.pdbx_description
1 polymer ?
#
loop_
_entity_poly.entity_id
_entity_poly.type
_entity_poly.pdbx_seq_one_letter_code
_entity_poly.pdbx_strand_id
1 'polypeptide(L)'
;MGTSLRSGVFKKSNDGARLLITTIMGIVFGYFIGVSFPSVSLDKINLPSSLISSLDMAFNDDRRAVSRSFPENLGSSSTPLTPKIYVPTNPRGAESLPPGIVVSESDFYLRRLWGDPREDLRRKPKYLVTFTVGLEQKNNINAAVKKFSEDFQIMLFHYDGRTSEWDQFEWSQRAIHVSVRKQTKWWYAKRFLHPDVVAAYEYIFIWDEDLGVEHFNAEKYIELVKKHGLEISQPGLEPNNGLTWQMTKRRGDREVHKDTEEKPGWCSDPHLPPCAAFVEIMAPVFSREAWRCVWHMIQNDLVHGWGLDFALRRCVDPAHEKIGVVDSQWIVHQVIPSLGNQGESDNGKAPWKGVRDRCKSEWALFQDRLANADKAYFSQIEHR
;
A
#
# COMPACT_ATOMS: atom_id res chain seq x y z
N MET A 1 -50.29 7.97 -63.59
CA MET A 1 -51.73 7.93 -63.92
C MET A 1 -52.30 6.62 -63.39
N GLY A 2 -53.43 6.66 -62.68
CA GLY A 2 -54.31 5.50 -62.46
C GLY A 2 -54.19 4.77 -61.13
N THR A 3 -55.06 5.14 -60.19
CA THR A 3 -55.41 4.47 -58.92
C THR A 3 -56.50 3.39 -59.08
N SER A 4 -56.59 2.49 -58.08
CA SER A 4 -57.77 1.76 -57.50
C SER A 4 -57.65 0.21 -57.51
N LEU A 5 -57.52 -0.49 -56.37
CA LEU A 5 -58.53 -0.83 -55.31
C LEU A 5 -59.61 -1.82 -55.84
N ARG A 6 -60.01 -2.94 -55.22
CA ARG A 6 -60.17 -3.34 -53.79
C ARG A 6 -60.68 -4.79 -53.66
N SER A 7 -60.34 -5.51 -52.58
CA SER A 7 -61.23 -6.28 -51.67
C SER A 7 -60.35 -6.89 -50.53
N GLY A 8 -60.52 -6.59 -49.23
CA GLY A 8 -61.57 -7.01 -48.28
C GLY A 8 -61.24 -8.42 -47.74
N VAL A 9 -60.86 -8.65 -46.47
CA VAL A 9 -61.72 -8.66 -45.27
C VAL A 9 -60.84 -8.65 -43.99
N PHE A 10 -61.23 -7.83 -43.00
CA PHE A 10 -60.67 -7.79 -41.64
C PHE A 10 -61.35 -8.82 -40.72
N LYS A 11 -60.58 -9.53 -39.87
CA LYS A 11 -61.07 -10.27 -38.70
C LYS A 11 -60.37 -9.75 -37.44
N LYS A 12 -61.16 -9.26 -36.49
CA LYS A 12 -60.76 -8.56 -35.26
C LYS A 12 -60.28 -9.57 -34.20
N SER A 13 -59.04 -9.43 -33.69
CA SER A 13 -58.48 -10.24 -32.59
C SER A 13 -58.74 -9.59 -31.24
N ASN A 14 -59.07 -10.41 -30.25
CA ASN A 14 -59.52 -10.05 -28.91
C ASN A 14 -58.32 -9.92 -27.93
N ASP A 15 -57.57 -8.84 -28.06
CA ASP A 15 -56.28 -8.66 -27.34
C ASP A 15 -56.45 -8.37 -25.84
N GLY A 16 -57.60 -7.83 -25.42
CA GLY A 16 -57.88 -7.51 -24.01
C GLY A 16 -58.02 -8.74 -23.10
N ALA A 17 -58.63 -9.82 -23.60
CA ALA A 17 -58.77 -11.07 -22.82
C ALA A 17 -57.42 -11.76 -22.62
N ARG A 18 -56.52 -11.65 -23.60
CA ARG A 18 -55.20 -12.27 -23.55
C ARG A 18 -54.31 -11.60 -22.49
N LEU A 19 -54.37 -10.28 -22.37
CA LEU A 19 -53.61 -9.49 -21.40
C LEU A 19 -54.05 -9.75 -19.94
N LEU A 20 -55.36 -9.92 -19.73
CA LEU A 20 -55.92 -10.26 -18.43
C LEU A 20 -55.46 -11.65 -17.95
N ILE A 21 -55.47 -12.64 -18.86
CA ILE A 21 -55.03 -14.00 -18.55
C ILE A 21 -53.54 -14.04 -18.22
N THR A 22 -52.67 -13.33 -18.98
CA THR A 22 -51.23 -13.29 -18.65
C THR A 22 -50.96 -12.60 -17.32
N THR A 23 -51.71 -11.56 -16.97
CA THR A 23 -51.53 -10.85 -15.69
C THR A 23 -51.92 -11.73 -14.51
N ILE A 24 -53.04 -12.45 -14.59
CA ILE A 24 -53.48 -13.38 -13.53
C ILE A 24 -52.48 -14.53 -13.38
N MET A 25 -52.01 -15.11 -14.49
CA MET A 25 -51.00 -16.16 -14.45
C MET A 25 -49.67 -15.69 -13.84
N GLY A 26 -49.25 -14.44 -14.12
CA GLY A 26 -48.05 -13.85 -13.51
C GLY A 26 -48.18 -13.66 -12.00
N ILE A 27 -49.33 -13.21 -11.51
CA ILE A 27 -49.59 -13.02 -10.07
C ILE A 27 -49.62 -14.38 -9.35
N VAL A 28 -50.30 -15.37 -9.94
CA VAL A 28 -50.38 -16.73 -9.37
C VAL A 28 -48.99 -17.37 -9.34
N PHE A 29 -48.22 -17.26 -10.42
CA PHE A 29 -46.86 -17.78 -10.49
C PHE A 29 -45.93 -17.09 -9.47
N GLY A 30 -46.02 -15.76 -9.34
CA GLY A 30 -45.27 -15.00 -8.34
C GLY A 30 -45.64 -15.36 -6.90
N TYR A 31 -46.92 -15.61 -6.63
CA TYR A 31 -47.40 -16.07 -5.32
C TYR A 31 -46.87 -17.47 -5.00
N PHE A 32 -46.92 -18.42 -5.95
CA PHE A 32 -46.38 -19.76 -5.73
C PHE A 32 -44.85 -19.75 -5.53
N ILE A 33 -44.11 -18.90 -6.24
CA ILE A 33 -42.67 -18.71 -5.98
C ILE A 33 -42.46 -18.13 -4.57
N GLY A 34 -43.19 -17.09 -4.20
CA GLY A 34 -43.04 -16.42 -2.90
C GLY A 34 -43.39 -17.29 -1.69
N VAL A 35 -44.37 -18.19 -1.82
CA VAL A 35 -44.82 -19.08 -0.74
C VAL A 35 -44.01 -20.40 -0.71
N SER A 36 -43.30 -20.73 -1.79
CA SER A 36 -42.42 -21.91 -1.87
C SER A 36 -41.01 -21.65 -1.32
N PHE A 37 -40.68 -20.41 -0.93
CA PHE A 37 -39.48 -20.11 -0.14
C PHE A 37 -39.81 -20.20 1.35
N PRO A 38 -39.20 -21.12 2.12
CA PRO A 38 -39.29 -21.08 3.58
C PRO A 38 -38.74 -19.74 4.07
N SER A 39 -39.43 -19.07 4.99
CA SER A 39 -38.85 -17.96 5.75
C SER A 39 -37.58 -18.46 6.45
N VAL A 40 -36.43 -17.97 6.01
CA VAL A 40 -35.13 -18.33 6.57
C VAL A 40 -35.01 -17.68 7.95
N SER A 41 -35.28 -18.45 9.00
CA SER A 41 -34.73 -18.14 10.33
C SER A 41 -33.24 -18.37 10.27
N LEU A 42 -32.42 -17.37 10.66
CA LEU A 42 -30.96 -17.48 10.76
C LEU A 42 -30.52 -18.31 11.97
N ASP A 43 -31.15 -19.46 12.19
CA ASP A 43 -30.75 -20.42 13.22
C ASP A 43 -30.47 -21.77 12.55
N LYS A 44 -29.24 -21.88 12.03
CA LYS A 44 -28.51 -23.08 11.52
C LYS A 44 -28.00 -22.88 10.09
N ILE A 45 -26.78 -22.38 10.00
CA ILE A 45 -25.94 -22.56 8.81
C ILE A 45 -25.47 -24.02 8.82
N ASN A 46 -26.00 -24.86 7.94
CA ASN A 46 -25.43 -26.17 7.64
C ASN A 46 -24.39 -26.00 6.52
N LEU A 47 -23.12 -26.24 6.85
CA LEU A 47 -22.02 -26.22 5.87
C LEU A 47 -22.13 -27.45 4.94
N PRO A 48 -21.84 -27.29 3.63
CA PRO A 48 -21.82 -28.40 2.69
C PRO A 48 -20.73 -29.43 3.05
N SER A 49 -21.02 -30.71 2.83
CA SER A 49 -20.18 -31.87 3.19
C SER A 49 -18.77 -31.88 2.56
N SER A 50 -18.53 -31.06 1.53
CA SER A 50 -17.19 -30.85 0.96
C SER A 50 -16.25 -30.05 1.86
N LEU A 51 -16.77 -29.22 2.78
CA LEU A 51 -15.98 -28.49 3.78
C LEU A 51 -15.77 -29.30 5.07
N ILE A 52 -16.60 -30.32 5.31
CA ILE A 52 -16.48 -31.22 6.46
C ILE A 52 -15.32 -32.21 6.24
N SER A 53 -15.12 -32.68 5.01
CA SER A 53 -14.02 -33.60 4.65
C SER A 53 -12.62 -33.01 4.88
N SER A 54 -12.41 -31.71 4.61
CA SER A 54 -11.12 -31.06 4.89
C SER A 54 -10.88 -30.84 6.37
N LEU A 55 -11.95 -30.68 7.15
CA LEU A 55 -11.88 -30.57 8.61
C LEU A 55 -11.58 -31.93 9.24
N ASP A 56 -12.25 -33.00 8.81
CA ASP A 56 -12.05 -34.37 9.30
C ASP A 56 -10.66 -34.93 8.92
N MET A 57 -10.10 -34.56 7.76
CA MET A 57 -8.72 -34.90 7.40
C MET A 57 -7.69 -34.22 8.32
N ALA A 58 -7.98 -33.02 8.84
CA ALA A 58 -7.10 -32.33 9.78
C ALA A 58 -7.09 -32.98 11.18
N PHE A 59 -8.15 -33.71 11.55
CA PHE A 59 -8.24 -34.38 12.86
C PHE A 59 -7.86 -35.86 12.84
N ASN A 60 -7.87 -36.54 11.69
CA ASN A 60 -7.63 -37.98 11.62
C ASN A 60 -6.17 -38.41 11.41
N ASP A 61 -5.24 -37.50 11.06
CA ASP A 61 -3.85 -37.87 10.77
C ASP A 61 -2.90 -37.83 12.00
N ASP A 62 -3.42 -37.55 13.19
CA ASP A 62 -2.60 -37.38 14.40
C ASP A 62 -2.71 -38.55 15.39
N ARG A 63 -2.41 -39.78 14.94
CA ARG A 63 -2.16 -40.92 15.85
C ARG A 63 -0.76 -40.89 16.50
N ARG A 64 -0.07 -39.75 16.49
CA ARG A 64 1.14 -39.49 17.29
C ARG A 64 1.12 -38.14 18.02
N ALA A 65 -0.07 -37.72 18.48
CA ALA A 65 -0.18 -36.57 19.37
C ALA A 65 0.48 -36.86 20.72
N VAL A 66 1.58 -36.13 20.99
CA VAL A 66 2.09 -35.90 22.35
C VAL A 66 0.91 -35.41 23.19
N SER A 67 0.61 -36.13 24.29
CA SER A 67 -0.38 -35.74 25.30
C SER A 67 -0.05 -34.35 25.85
N ARG A 68 -0.63 -33.31 25.23
CA ARG A 68 -0.83 -32.01 25.88
C ARG A 68 -2.22 -32.07 26.45
N SER A 69 -2.31 -32.27 27.76
CA SER A 69 -3.55 -32.16 28.52
C SER A 69 -4.10 -30.74 28.37
N PHE A 70 -5.03 -30.54 27.44
CA PHE A 70 -5.98 -29.45 27.55
C PHE A 70 -6.82 -29.73 28.82
N PRO A 71 -7.06 -28.75 29.71
CA PRO A 71 -7.88 -29.00 30.88
C PRO A 71 -9.28 -29.40 30.43
N GLU A 72 -9.66 -30.66 30.65
CA GLU A 72 -10.97 -31.25 30.35
C GLU A 72 -12.12 -30.70 31.24
N ASN A 73 -12.01 -29.47 31.72
CA ASN A 73 -13.02 -28.83 32.58
C ASN A 73 -13.73 -27.66 31.89
N LEU A 74 -14.16 -27.84 30.64
CA LEU A 74 -15.15 -26.93 30.01
C LEU A 74 -16.59 -27.46 30.06
N GLY A 75 -16.82 -28.67 30.61
CA GLY A 75 -18.12 -29.34 30.57
C GLY A 75 -18.87 -29.51 31.91
N SER A 76 -18.33 -29.03 33.04
CA SER A 76 -18.93 -29.26 34.36
C SER A 76 -19.10 -27.93 35.12
N SER A 77 -20.34 -27.42 35.16
CA SER A 77 -20.98 -26.57 36.20
C SER A 77 -20.22 -25.46 36.95
N SER A 78 -19.02 -25.07 36.52
CA SER A 78 -18.31 -23.87 36.90
C SER A 78 -17.59 -23.38 35.65
N THR A 79 -18.17 -22.37 34.99
CA THR A 79 -17.49 -21.66 33.89
C THR A 79 -16.09 -21.30 34.41
N PRO A 80 -14.99 -21.72 33.74
CA PRO A 80 -13.67 -21.30 34.15
C PRO A 80 -13.69 -19.78 34.17
N LEU A 81 -13.55 -19.18 35.36
CA LEU A 81 -13.51 -17.73 35.50
C LEU A 81 -12.33 -17.26 34.64
N THR A 82 -12.63 -16.56 33.54
CA THR A 82 -11.59 -15.91 32.75
C THR A 82 -10.74 -15.09 33.73
N PRO A 83 -9.42 -15.33 33.80
CA PRO A 83 -8.58 -14.60 34.73
C PRO A 83 -8.80 -13.10 34.57
N LYS A 84 -9.04 -12.39 35.67
CA LYS A 84 -9.16 -10.92 35.67
C LYS A 84 -7.77 -10.31 35.49
N ILE A 85 -7.29 -10.32 34.25
CA ILE A 85 -6.02 -9.72 33.87
C ILE A 85 -6.31 -8.30 33.38
N TYR A 86 -5.49 -7.36 33.85
CA TYR A 86 -5.45 -6.02 33.31
C TYR A 86 -4.00 -5.52 33.41
N VAL A 87 -3.33 -5.42 32.27
CA VAL A 87 -1.96 -4.94 32.16
C VAL A 87 -1.97 -3.65 31.34
N PRO A 88 -1.83 -2.47 31.98
CA PRO A 88 -1.92 -1.18 31.29
C PRO A 88 -0.73 -0.89 30.36
N THR A 89 0.36 -1.66 30.47
CA THR A 89 1.52 -1.56 29.58
C THR A 89 1.36 -2.36 28.28
N ASN A 90 0.30 -3.18 28.16
CA ASN A 90 0.00 -3.86 26.91
C ASN A 90 -0.50 -2.85 25.86
N PRO A 91 -0.42 -3.19 24.56
CA PRO A 91 -1.06 -2.40 23.51
C PRO A 91 -2.54 -2.18 23.78
N ARG A 92 -3.05 -1.03 23.32
CA ARG A 92 -4.46 -0.66 23.53
C ARG A 92 -5.40 -1.72 22.97
N GLY A 93 -6.34 -2.19 23.78
CA GLY A 93 -7.26 -3.29 23.45
C GLY A 93 -6.74 -4.69 23.79
N ALA A 94 -5.48 -4.83 24.23
CA ALA A 94 -4.87 -6.08 24.67
C ALA A 94 -4.59 -6.10 26.19
N GLU A 95 -5.14 -5.16 26.97
CA GLU A 95 -4.90 -5.02 28.40
C GLU A 95 -5.36 -6.26 29.18
N SER A 96 -6.36 -6.98 28.68
CA SER A 96 -6.87 -8.22 29.28
C SER A 96 -6.01 -9.46 29.02
N LEU A 97 -4.93 -9.35 28.24
CA LEU A 97 -4.07 -10.47 27.89
C LEU A 97 -2.85 -10.56 28.83
N PRO A 98 -2.39 -11.78 29.18
CA PRO A 98 -1.09 -11.95 29.82
C PRO A 98 0.04 -11.38 28.94
N PRO A 99 1.04 -10.66 29.48
CA PRO A 99 2.08 -10.03 28.65
C PRO A 99 2.85 -11.03 27.78
N GLY A 100 3.04 -12.26 28.27
CA GLY A 100 3.79 -13.31 27.56
C GLY A 100 3.14 -13.84 26.28
N ILE A 101 1.86 -13.54 26.01
CA ILE A 101 1.18 -13.89 24.74
C ILE A 101 1.02 -12.69 23.80
N VAL A 102 1.30 -11.48 24.28
CA VAL A 102 1.10 -10.25 23.51
C VAL A 102 2.24 -10.08 22.51
N VAL A 103 1.87 -9.99 21.24
CA VAL A 103 2.75 -9.58 20.15
C VAL A 103 2.26 -8.21 19.68
N SER A 104 3.03 -7.15 19.99
CA SER A 104 2.59 -5.76 19.79
C SER A 104 2.73 -5.26 18.35
N GLU A 105 3.54 -5.93 17.54
CA GLU A 105 3.92 -5.50 16.19
C GLU A 105 3.81 -6.68 15.23
N SER A 106 3.60 -6.39 13.94
CA SER A 106 3.59 -7.38 12.87
C SER A 106 4.83 -7.23 11.96
N ASP A 107 4.99 -8.14 11.02
CA ASP A 107 6.08 -8.15 10.05
C ASP A 107 5.61 -8.71 8.69
N PHE A 108 6.47 -8.57 7.66
CA PHE A 108 6.25 -9.16 6.34
C PHE A 108 7.10 -10.43 6.11
N TYR A 109 7.57 -11.09 7.17
CA TYR A 109 8.36 -12.30 7.01
C TYR A 109 7.48 -13.46 6.52
N LEU A 110 7.84 -14.02 5.37
CA LEU A 110 7.15 -15.18 4.81
C LEU A 110 7.40 -16.41 5.68
N ARG A 111 6.31 -17.11 6.05
CA ARG A 111 6.32 -18.32 6.86
C ARG A 111 5.74 -19.48 6.04
N ARG A 112 6.22 -20.70 6.28
CA ARG A 112 5.75 -21.88 5.54
C ARG A 112 4.35 -22.26 6.04
N LEU A 113 3.55 -22.87 5.18
CA LEU A 113 2.21 -23.34 5.53
C LEU A 113 2.24 -24.58 6.45
N TRP A 114 3.37 -25.27 6.53
CA TRP A 114 3.56 -26.51 7.30
C TRP A 114 4.92 -26.54 7.99
N GLY A 115 5.08 -27.47 8.94
CA GLY A 115 6.35 -27.72 9.65
C GLY A 115 6.47 -26.96 10.97
N ASP A 116 7.71 -26.86 11.47
CA ASP A 116 8.03 -26.15 12.71
C ASP A 116 8.22 -24.64 12.42
N PRO A 117 7.45 -23.74 13.07
CA PRO A 117 7.63 -22.29 12.90
C PRO A 117 9.03 -21.78 13.21
N ARG A 118 9.81 -22.50 14.05
CA ARG A 118 11.19 -22.12 14.40
C ARG A 118 12.16 -22.25 13.23
N GLU A 119 11.80 -23.03 12.22
CA GLU A 119 12.62 -23.28 11.03
C GLU A 119 12.26 -22.35 9.86
N ASP A 120 11.16 -21.59 9.94
CA ASP A 120 10.68 -20.75 8.84
C ASP A 120 11.64 -19.61 8.50
N LEU A 121 12.25 -19.01 9.52
CA LEU A 121 13.08 -17.82 9.39
C LEU A 121 14.55 -18.15 9.67
N ARG A 122 15.26 -18.67 8.66
CA ARG A 122 16.73 -18.86 8.74
C ARG A 122 17.49 -17.53 8.84
N ARG A 123 16.97 -16.49 8.20
CA ARG A 123 17.47 -15.11 8.24
C ARG A 123 16.28 -14.17 8.28
N LYS A 124 16.37 -13.12 9.08
CA LYS A 124 15.34 -12.07 9.17
C LYS A 124 15.80 -10.86 8.35
N PRO A 125 15.07 -10.47 7.29
CA PRO A 125 15.35 -9.23 6.59
C PRO A 125 15.31 -8.03 7.55
N LYS A 126 16.28 -7.14 7.40
CA LYS A 126 16.43 -5.92 8.22
C LYS A 126 15.84 -4.70 7.55
N TYR A 127 15.72 -4.72 6.22
CA TYR A 127 15.29 -3.59 5.42
C TYR A 127 14.12 -4.01 4.53
N LEU A 128 13.28 -3.04 4.17
CA LEU A 128 12.17 -3.24 3.23
C LEU A 128 12.39 -2.36 2.02
N VAL A 129 12.23 -2.91 0.82
CA VAL A 129 12.14 -2.11 -0.40
C VAL A 129 10.84 -2.38 -1.12
N THR A 130 10.18 -1.28 -1.49
CA THR A 130 8.93 -1.28 -2.21
C THR A 130 9.10 -0.59 -3.56
N PHE A 131 8.50 -1.18 -4.59
CA PHE A 131 8.40 -0.59 -5.92
C PHE A 131 6.95 -0.52 -6.35
N THR A 132 6.54 0.60 -6.94
CA THR A 132 5.22 0.71 -7.58
C THR A 132 5.36 0.46 -9.06
N VAL A 133 4.83 -0.68 -9.52
CA VAL A 133 5.25 -1.32 -10.77
C VAL A 133 4.10 -1.62 -11.72
N GLY A 134 4.40 -1.54 -13.01
CA GLY A 134 3.65 -2.17 -14.08
C GLY A 134 4.55 -3.07 -14.93
N LEU A 135 3.95 -4.00 -15.65
CA LEU A 135 4.69 -5.05 -16.36
C LEU A 135 5.65 -4.49 -17.42
N GLU A 136 5.35 -3.33 -18.00
CA GLU A 136 6.21 -2.68 -18.99
C GLU A 136 7.60 -2.34 -18.42
N GLN A 137 7.72 -2.11 -17.11
CA GLN A 137 8.98 -1.78 -16.43
C GLN A 137 9.66 -2.97 -15.75
N LYS A 138 9.16 -4.20 -15.96
CA LYS A 138 9.67 -5.41 -15.29
C LYS A 138 11.18 -5.62 -15.42
N ASN A 139 11.76 -5.24 -16.56
CA ASN A 139 13.20 -5.39 -16.80
C ASN A 139 14.01 -4.39 -15.98
N ASN A 140 13.50 -3.17 -15.81
CA ASN A 140 14.13 -2.15 -14.97
C ASN A 140 14.07 -2.57 -13.50
N ILE A 141 12.92 -3.06 -13.04
CA ILE A 141 12.77 -3.61 -11.69
C ILE A 141 13.68 -4.83 -11.47
N ASN A 142 13.82 -5.72 -12.46
CA ASN A 142 14.75 -6.84 -12.36
C ASN A 142 16.22 -6.37 -12.25
N ALA A 143 16.59 -5.26 -12.88
CA ALA A 143 17.91 -4.64 -12.68
C ALA A 143 18.05 -4.04 -11.27
N ALA A 144 17.00 -3.38 -10.77
CA ALA A 144 16.92 -2.82 -9.43
C ALA A 144 17.06 -3.89 -8.34
N VAL A 145 16.26 -4.95 -8.37
CA VAL A 145 16.23 -6.01 -7.34
C VAL A 145 17.59 -6.68 -7.17
N LYS A 146 18.38 -6.80 -8.23
CA LYS A 146 19.76 -7.34 -8.18
C LYS A 146 20.74 -6.48 -7.36
N LYS A 147 20.39 -5.24 -7.02
CA LYS A 147 21.20 -4.36 -6.16
C LYS A 147 20.94 -4.53 -4.68
N PHE A 148 19.94 -5.34 -4.30
CA PHE A 148 19.53 -5.59 -2.93
C PHE A 148 19.92 -7.00 -2.51
N SER A 149 20.45 -7.14 -1.29
CA SER A 149 20.84 -8.43 -0.73
C SER A 149 19.65 -9.15 -0.08
N GLU A 150 19.90 -10.33 0.49
CA GLU A 150 18.90 -11.07 1.29
C GLU A 150 18.50 -10.37 2.62
N ASP A 151 19.19 -9.29 3.01
CA ASP A 151 18.74 -8.45 4.13
C ASP A 151 17.55 -7.56 3.77
N PHE A 152 17.15 -7.52 2.49
CA PHE A 152 16.03 -6.74 2.00
C PHE A 152 14.82 -7.63 1.70
N GLN A 153 13.69 -7.35 2.36
CA GLN A 153 12.40 -7.85 1.91
C GLN A 153 11.97 -7.03 0.69
N ILE A 154 11.65 -7.72 -0.41
CA ILE A 154 11.12 -7.08 -1.62
C ILE A 154 9.59 -7.13 -1.59
N MET A 155 8.95 -5.99 -1.87
CA MET A 155 7.51 -5.87 -2.04
C MET A 155 7.18 -5.07 -3.29
N LEU A 156 6.25 -5.56 -4.11
CA LEU A 156 5.84 -4.95 -5.37
C LEU A 156 4.38 -4.52 -5.30
N PHE A 157 4.11 -3.27 -5.63
CA PHE A 157 2.78 -2.68 -5.72
C PHE A 157 2.35 -2.60 -7.19
N HIS A 158 1.53 -3.56 -7.64
CA HIS A 158 1.12 -3.73 -9.03
C HIS A 158 -0.10 -2.89 -9.36
N TYR A 159 0.11 -1.73 -9.98
CA TYR A 159 -0.98 -0.85 -10.38
C TYR A 159 -1.71 -1.32 -11.66
N ASP A 160 -1.17 -2.30 -12.39
CA ASP A 160 -1.74 -2.79 -13.64
C ASP A 160 -2.56 -4.08 -13.48
N GLY A 161 -2.47 -4.75 -12.32
CA GLY A 161 -3.16 -6.01 -12.05
C GLY A 161 -2.40 -7.26 -12.45
N ARG A 162 -1.15 -7.15 -12.95
CA ARG A 162 -0.45 -8.24 -13.66
C ARG A 162 0.66 -8.84 -12.81
N THR A 163 0.32 -9.77 -11.93
CA THR A 163 1.28 -10.39 -11.00
C THR A 163 1.95 -11.65 -11.56
N SER A 164 1.20 -12.52 -12.23
CA SER A 164 1.70 -13.84 -12.67
C SER A 164 2.81 -13.76 -13.72
N GLU A 165 2.81 -12.71 -14.55
CA GLU A 165 3.86 -12.52 -15.54
C GLU A 165 5.24 -12.26 -14.91
N TRP A 166 5.30 -11.91 -13.63
CA TRP A 166 6.56 -11.72 -12.90
C TRP A 166 7.22 -13.04 -12.48
N ASP A 167 6.48 -14.15 -12.51
CA ASP A 167 6.98 -15.50 -12.15
C ASP A 167 8.15 -15.96 -13.05
N GLN A 168 8.39 -15.27 -14.16
CA GLN A 168 9.59 -15.45 -15.00
C GLN A 168 10.91 -15.14 -14.26
N PHE A 169 10.85 -14.35 -13.18
CA PHE A 169 12.00 -14.05 -12.34
C PHE A 169 11.95 -14.88 -11.06
N GLU A 170 12.99 -15.67 -10.82
CA GLU A 170 13.08 -16.54 -9.62
C GLU A 170 12.95 -15.75 -8.31
N TRP A 171 13.54 -14.56 -8.24
CA TRP A 171 13.42 -13.69 -7.05
C TRP A 171 11.98 -13.23 -6.81
N SER A 172 11.14 -13.15 -7.84
CA SER A 172 9.76 -12.69 -7.72
C SER A 172 8.91 -13.65 -6.88
N GLN A 173 9.20 -14.95 -6.93
CA GLN A 173 8.51 -15.96 -6.12
C GLN A 173 8.74 -15.78 -4.61
N ARG A 174 9.79 -15.04 -4.24
CA ARG A 174 10.13 -14.70 -2.84
C ARG A 174 9.72 -13.27 -2.48
N ALA A 175 9.26 -12.48 -3.45
CA ALA A 175 8.77 -11.13 -3.22
C ALA A 175 7.30 -11.16 -2.79
N ILE A 176 6.87 -10.09 -2.13
CA ILE A 176 5.45 -9.90 -1.79
C ILE A 176 4.79 -9.08 -2.89
N HIS A 177 3.69 -9.58 -3.42
CA HIS A 177 2.93 -8.91 -4.48
C HIS A 177 1.61 -8.38 -3.92
N VAL A 178 1.37 -7.08 -4.06
CA VAL A 178 0.07 -6.47 -3.75
C VAL A 178 -0.46 -5.78 -5.01
N SER A 179 -1.67 -6.15 -5.43
CA SER A 179 -2.20 -5.79 -6.75
C SER A 179 -3.56 -5.12 -6.62
N VAL A 180 -3.63 -3.86 -7.06
CA VAL A 180 -4.86 -3.05 -7.07
C VAL A 180 -4.76 -2.09 -8.24
N ARG A 181 -5.68 -2.23 -9.19
CA ARG A 181 -5.58 -1.51 -10.46
C ARG A 181 -5.66 0.01 -10.26
N LYS A 182 -4.82 0.73 -11.02
CA LYS A 182 -4.77 2.20 -11.13
C LYS A 182 -4.60 2.91 -9.78
N GLN A 183 -3.85 2.32 -8.85
CA GLN A 183 -3.46 2.97 -7.60
C GLN A 183 -2.03 3.49 -7.65
N THR A 184 -1.80 4.59 -6.95
CA THR A 184 -0.51 5.27 -6.87
C THR A 184 0.36 4.72 -5.73
N LYS A 185 1.66 5.00 -5.79
CA LYS A 185 2.64 4.61 -4.76
C LYS A 185 2.20 4.95 -3.34
N TRP A 186 1.76 6.18 -3.12
CA TRP A 186 1.37 6.65 -1.79
C TRP A 186 0.03 6.10 -1.31
N TRP A 187 -0.87 5.71 -2.23
CA TRP A 187 -2.08 4.98 -1.87
C TRP A 187 -1.74 3.60 -1.26
N TYR A 188 -0.80 2.88 -1.89
CA TYR A 188 -0.30 1.60 -1.37
C TYR A 188 0.44 1.77 -0.06
N ALA A 189 1.39 2.71 -0.01
CA ALA A 189 2.17 2.96 1.20
C ALA A 189 1.27 3.27 2.41
N LYS A 190 0.21 4.07 2.23
CA LYS A 190 -0.74 4.38 3.29
C LYS A 190 -1.47 3.15 3.83
N ARG A 191 -1.72 2.12 3.01
CA ARG A 191 -2.57 0.97 3.35
C ARG A 191 -1.79 -0.26 3.77
N PHE A 192 -0.61 -0.46 3.19
CA PHE A 192 0.18 -1.67 3.38
C PHE A 192 1.44 -1.43 4.19
N LEU A 193 1.92 -0.19 4.33
CA LEU A 193 3.11 0.12 5.12
C LEU A 193 2.75 0.79 6.45
N HIS A 194 1.73 0.28 7.14
CA HIS A 194 1.37 0.78 8.48
C HIS A 194 2.58 0.65 9.43
N PRO A 195 2.88 1.65 10.30
CA PRO A 195 4.09 1.63 11.12
C PRO A 195 4.25 0.36 11.95
N ASP A 196 3.17 -0.11 12.58
CA ASP A 196 3.18 -1.35 13.37
C ASP A 196 3.30 -2.63 12.53
N VAL A 197 3.11 -2.58 11.20
CA VAL A 197 3.31 -3.70 10.27
C VAL A 197 4.74 -3.74 9.72
N VAL A 198 5.36 -2.58 9.55
CA VAL A 198 6.75 -2.47 9.07
C VAL A 198 7.76 -2.24 10.21
N ALA A 199 7.30 -2.34 11.46
CA ALA A 199 8.11 -2.11 12.65
C ALA A 199 9.27 -3.11 12.79
N ALA A 200 9.29 -4.22 12.06
CA ALA A 200 10.45 -5.12 12.04
C ALA A 200 11.63 -4.58 11.22
N TYR A 201 11.41 -3.61 10.32
CA TYR A 201 12.42 -3.10 9.39
C TYR A 201 13.09 -1.83 9.91
N GLU A 202 14.42 -1.74 9.82
CA GLU A 202 15.20 -0.57 10.24
C GLU A 202 15.03 0.60 9.25
N TYR A 203 15.03 0.30 7.95
CA TYR A 203 14.87 1.26 6.86
C TYR A 203 13.90 0.76 5.80
N ILE A 204 13.14 1.68 5.22
CA ILE A 204 12.05 1.42 4.28
C ILE A 204 12.27 2.27 3.02
N PHE A 205 12.49 1.62 1.89
CA PHE A 205 12.68 2.22 0.57
C PHE A 205 11.32 2.25 -0.15
N ILE A 206 10.94 3.41 -0.68
CA ILE A 206 9.65 3.60 -1.36
C ILE A 206 9.91 4.21 -2.74
N TRP A 207 10.26 3.36 -3.70
CA TRP A 207 10.86 3.78 -4.97
C TRP A 207 9.87 3.70 -6.13
N ASP A 208 10.03 4.63 -7.06
CA ASP A 208 9.41 4.55 -8.39
C ASP A 208 10.12 3.51 -9.26
N GLU A 209 9.45 3.09 -10.33
CA GLU A 209 9.90 2.01 -11.22
C GLU A 209 10.80 2.45 -12.36
N ASP A 210 10.98 3.75 -12.60
CA ASP A 210 11.70 4.34 -13.73
C ASP A 210 13.12 4.83 -13.34
N LEU A 211 13.76 4.11 -12.42
CA LEU A 211 15.08 4.40 -11.89
C LEU A 211 16.17 3.49 -12.50
N GLY A 212 17.16 4.09 -13.14
CA GLY A 212 18.42 3.43 -13.50
C GLY A 212 19.33 3.30 -12.28
N VAL A 213 19.84 2.09 -12.02
CA VAL A 213 20.54 1.73 -10.77
C VAL A 213 21.96 1.21 -11.02
N GLU A 214 22.54 1.49 -12.18
CA GLU A 214 23.84 0.99 -12.61
C GLU A 214 24.92 1.24 -11.55
N HIS A 215 24.89 2.44 -10.96
CA HIS A 215 25.87 2.92 -9.99
C HIS A 215 25.43 2.82 -8.53
N PHE A 216 24.28 2.19 -8.27
CA PHE A 216 23.73 2.03 -6.94
C PHE A 216 24.10 0.67 -6.32
N ASN A 217 24.42 0.68 -5.02
CA ASN A 217 24.57 -0.50 -4.17
C ASN A 217 23.84 -0.27 -2.84
N ALA A 218 22.87 -1.13 -2.52
CA ALA A 218 21.99 -0.92 -1.37
C ALA A 218 22.71 -1.06 -0.01
N GLU A 219 23.69 -1.95 0.10
CA GLU A 219 24.46 -2.14 1.35
C GLU A 219 25.33 -0.93 1.62
N LYS A 220 26.11 -0.48 0.63
CA LYS A 220 26.92 0.74 0.70
C LYS A 220 26.07 1.96 1.02
N TYR A 221 24.87 2.04 0.43
CA TYR A 221 23.93 3.12 0.73
C TYR A 221 23.52 3.12 2.20
N ILE A 222 23.09 1.99 2.75
CA ILE A 222 22.69 1.89 4.16
C ILE A 222 23.87 2.14 5.11
N GLU A 223 25.07 1.68 4.78
CA GLU A 223 26.30 2.00 5.54
C GLU A 223 26.46 3.53 5.69
N LEU A 224 26.29 4.28 4.60
CA LEU A 224 26.42 5.73 4.59
C LEU A 224 25.27 6.44 5.30
N VAL A 225 24.03 5.97 5.12
CA VAL A 225 22.85 6.49 5.84
C VAL A 225 23.07 6.39 7.34
N LYS A 226 23.51 5.21 7.82
CA LYS A 226 23.82 4.98 9.24
C LYS A 226 25.02 5.81 9.71
N LYS A 227 26.11 5.84 8.94
CA LYS A 227 27.32 6.61 9.24
C LYS A 227 27.03 8.10 9.45
N HIS A 228 26.14 8.66 8.63
CA HIS A 228 25.84 10.10 8.63
C HIS A 228 24.58 10.48 9.42
N GLY A 229 23.97 9.52 10.13
CA GLY A 229 22.78 9.74 10.95
C GLY A 229 21.58 10.23 10.16
N LEU A 230 21.41 9.75 8.93
CA LEU A 230 20.28 10.12 8.08
C LEU A 230 19.04 9.30 8.46
N GLU A 231 17.94 10.00 8.73
CA GLU A 231 16.64 9.42 9.06
C GLU A 231 15.70 9.42 7.85
N ILE A 232 15.87 10.39 6.94
CA ILE A 232 15.20 10.44 5.65
C ILE A 232 16.26 10.72 4.60
N SER A 233 16.36 9.88 3.58
CA SER A 233 17.41 10.03 2.58
C SER A 233 16.95 9.61 1.20
N GLN A 234 17.76 9.95 0.19
CA GLN A 234 17.64 9.38 -1.15
C GLN A 234 19.04 9.21 -1.77
N PRO A 235 19.19 8.37 -2.80
CA PRO A 235 20.38 8.38 -3.65
C PRO A 235 20.55 9.73 -4.38
N GLY A 236 21.79 10.08 -4.72
CA GLY A 236 22.05 11.20 -5.63
C GLY A 236 21.42 10.98 -7.01
N LEU A 237 20.97 12.03 -7.67
CA LEU A 237 20.46 11.97 -9.04
C LEU A 237 21.52 12.44 -10.04
N GLU A 238 21.79 11.61 -11.04
CA GLU A 238 22.64 11.99 -12.17
C GLU A 238 22.01 13.16 -12.94
N PRO A 239 22.72 14.28 -13.18
CA PRO A 239 22.13 15.48 -13.76
C PRO A 239 21.90 15.44 -15.28
N ASN A 240 22.29 14.34 -15.94
CA ASN A 240 22.36 14.26 -17.41
C ASN A 240 21.02 14.46 -18.13
N ASN A 241 19.89 14.23 -17.44
CA ASN A 241 18.54 14.33 -18.02
C ASN A 241 17.73 15.54 -17.50
N GLY A 242 18.39 16.52 -16.89
CA GLY A 242 17.74 17.67 -16.24
C GLY A 242 17.18 17.31 -14.87
N LEU A 243 17.12 18.29 -13.97
CA LEU A 243 16.68 18.11 -12.59
C LEU A 243 15.77 19.26 -12.17
N THR A 244 14.71 18.93 -11.43
CA THR A 244 13.80 19.94 -10.87
C THR A 244 14.49 20.70 -9.73
N TRP A 245 15.10 19.95 -8.80
CA TRP A 245 15.68 20.43 -7.54
C TRP A 245 17.20 20.25 -7.53
N GLN A 246 17.94 21.31 -7.18
CA GLN A 246 19.40 21.22 -7.03
C GLN A 246 19.81 20.35 -5.85
N MET A 247 18.94 20.20 -4.85
CA MET A 247 19.20 19.40 -3.66
C MET A 247 19.41 17.92 -4.00
N THR A 248 18.64 17.37 -4.95
CA THR A 248 18.72 15.96 -5.34
C THR A 248 19.89 15.64 -6.26
N LYS A 249 20.51 16.66 -6.85
CA LYS A 249 21.61 16.52 -7.80
C LYS A 249 22.85 15.92 -7.15
N ARG A 250 23.43 14.93 -7.81
CA ARG A 250 24.75 14.39 -7.49
C ARG A 250 25.86 15.44 -7.67
N ARG A 251 26.76 15.55 -6.69
CA ARG A 251 27.95 16.43 -6.64
C ARG A 251 29.20 15.71 -7.15
N GLY A 252 29.37 14.45 -6.79
CA GLY A 252 30.47 13.58 -7.22
C GLY A 252 31.76 13.72 -6.40
N ASP A 253 31.82 14.68 -5.47
CA ASP A 253 33.01 15.02 -4.66
C ASP A 253 32.87 14.65 -3.17
N ARG A 254 31.74 14.07 -2.76
CA ARG A 254 31.40 13.82 -1.36
C ARG A 254 30.62 12.52 -1.18
N GLU A 255 30.51 12.06 0.07
CA GLU A 255 29.71 10.87 0.39
C GLU A 255 28.22 11.19 0.47
N VAL A 256 27.88 12.32 1.11
CA VAL A 256 26.51 12.82 1.33
C VAL A 256 26.49 14.36 1.26
N HIS A 257 25.33 14.94 1.00
CA HIS A 257 25.04 16.37 1.24
C HIS A 257 23.65 16.57 1.79
N LYS A 258 23.49 17.62 2.60
CA LYS A 258 22.25 17.93 3.34
C LYS A 258 21.68 19.30 2.99
N ASP A 259 22.44 20.06 2.23
CA ASP A 259 22.13 21.39 1.74
C ASP A 259 22.56 21.58 0.27
N THR A 260 22.04 22.63 -0.36
CA THR A 260 22.38 23.07 -1.70
C THR A 260 22.22 24.57 -1.86
N GLU A 261 22.96 25.14 -2.80
CA GLU A 261 22.55 26.39 -3.43
C GLU A 261 21.46 26.07 -4.48
N GLU A 262 20.32 26.74 -4.35
CA GLU A 262 19.21 26.62 -5.30
C GLU A 262 19.10 27.84 -6.21
N LYS A 263 18.19 27.74 -7.18
CA LYS A 263 17.85 28.86 -8.07
C LYS A 263 17.49 30.12 -7.25
N PRO A 264 17.88 31.33 -7.70
CA PRO A 264 17.56 32.56 -6.99
C PRO A 264 16.07 32.68 -6.65
N GLY A 265 15.76 32.96 -5.38
CA GLY A 265 14.39 33.13 -4.88
C GLY A 265 13.63 31.84 -4.53
N TRP A 266 14.25 30.66 -4.66
CA TRP A 266 13.59 29.38 -4.36
C TRP A 266 13.71 28.96 -2.89
N CYS A 267 14.65 29.54 -2.16
CA CYS A 267 14.84 29.27 -0.74
C CYS A 267 14.53 30.52 0.08
N SER A 268 13.51 30.41 0.93
CA SER A 268 13.21 31.43 1.94
C SER A 268 14.18 31.37 3.11
N ASP A 269 14.72 30.19 3.40
CA ASP A 269 15.65 29.90 4.47
C ASP A 269 16.58 28.75 4.02
N PRO A 270 17.90 28.83 4.27
CA PRO A 270 18.85 27.81 3.82
C PRO A 270 18.69 26.45 4.49
N HIS A 271 18.09 26.39 5.69
CA HIS A 271 17.82 25.15 6.42
C HIS A 271 16.44 24.54 6.11
N LEU A 272 15.67 25.17 5.22
CA LEU A 272 14.35 24.71 4.82
C LEU A 272 14.34 24.20 3.38
N PRO A 273 13.38 23.33 3.02
CA PRO A 273 13.17 22.93 1.64
C PRO A 273 12.92 24.12 0.72
N PRO A 274 13.41 24.07 -0.54
CA PRO A 274 14.15 22.96 -1.14
C PRO A 274 15.67 22.99 -0.88
N CYS A 275 16.21 24.00 -0.19
CA CYS A 275 17.67 24.15 0.00
C CYS A 275 18.29 23.12 0.95
N ALA A 276 17.57 22.73 1.99
CA ALA A 276 17.97 21.66 2.90
C ALA A 276 16.73 20.94 3.41
N ALA A 277 16.92 19.91 4.22
CA ALA A 277 15.82 19.15 4.82
C ALA A 277 14.84 18.55 3.77
N PHE A 278 15.35 18.25 2.57
CA PHE A 278 14.54 17.89 1.40
C PHE A 278 15.12 16.67 0.67
N VAL A 279 14.24 15.74 0.35
CA VAL A 279 14.45 14.68 -0.64
C VAL A 279 13.17 14.56 -1.47
N GLU A 280 13.32 14.21 -2.74
CA GLU A 280 12.20 14.05 -3.64
C GLU A 280 11.48 12.72 -3.38
N ILE A 281 10.16 12.75 -3.50
CA ILE A 281 9.29 11.60 -3.27
C ILE A 281 9.52 10.42 -4.23
N MET A 282 10.37 10.54 -5.25
CA MET A 282 10.62 9.50 -6.26
C MET A 282 11.38 8.29 -5.69
N ALA A 283 12.49 8.53 -4.98
CA ALA A 283 13.35 7.48 -4.42
C ALA A 283 13.68 7.65 -2.92
N PRO A 284 12.72 8.02 -2.05
CA PRO A 284 12.98 8.21 -0.65
C PRO A 284 13.25 6.89 0.09
N VAL A 285 14.03 7.01 1.15
CA VAL A 285 14.32 5.98 2.14
C VAL A 285 14.07 6.59 3.51
N PHE A 286 13.31 5.89 4.33
CA PHE A 286 12.94 6.34 5.67
C PHE A 286 13.48 5.37 6.70
N SER A 287 14.01 5.89 7.81
CA SER A 287 14.13 5.08 9.02
C SER A 287 12.76 4.69 9.53
N ARG A 288 12.71 3.65 10.36
CA ARG A 288 11.47 3.23 11.05
C ARG A 288 10.79 4.38 11.78
N GLU A 289 11.55 5.17 12.52
CA GLU A 289 11.02 6.26 13.35
C GLU A 289 10.47 7.40 12.48
N ALA A 290 11.23 7.82 11.46
CA ALA A 290 10.76 8.84 10.53
C ALA A 290 9.50 8.37 9.78
N TRP A 291 9.48 7.10 9.33
CA TRP A 291 8.33 6.52 8.64
C TRP A 291 7.07 6.53 9.49
N ARG A 292 7.17 6.29 10.81
CA ARG A 292 6.01 6.34 11.72
C ARG A 292 5.31 7.70 11.64
N CYS A 293 6.05 8.79 11.63
CA CYS A 293 5.49 10.13 11.45
C CYS A 293 4.97 10.36 10.02
N VAL A 294 5.78 10.04 9.00
CA VAL A 294 5.42 10.26 7.59
C VAL A 294 4.14 9.52 7.21
N TRP A 295 3.96 8.29 7.71
CA TRP A 295 2.74 7.52 7.46
C TRP A 295 1.48 8.23 7.96
N HIS A 296 1.54 8.91 9.11
CA HIS A 296 0.42 9.68 9.66
C HIS A 296 0.18 11.00 8.89
N MET A 297 1.23 11.55 8.27
CA MET A 297 1.13 12.72 7.40
C MET A 297 0.39 12.42 6.09
N ILE A 298 0.57 11.22 5.54
CA ILE A 298 -0.11 10.81 4.29
C ILE A 298 -1.63 10.76 4.51
N GLN A 299 -2.36 11.47 3.66
CA GLN A 299 -3.82 11.58 3.69
C GLN A 299 -4.45 10.39 2.95
N ASN A 300 -5.60 9.89 3.44
CA ASN A 300 -6.24 8.70 2.87
C ASN A 300 -6.81 8.91 1.46
N ASP A 301 -7.20 10.15 1.15
CA ASP A 301 -7.88 10.57 -0.08
C ASP A 301 -6.95 11.28 -1.08
N LEU A 302 -5.77 11.75 -0.65
CA LEU A 302 -4.75 12.33 -1.52
C LEU A 302 -3.71 11.28 -1.87
N VAL A 303 -3.76 10.77 -3.09
CA VAL A 303 -3.10 9.53 -3.46
C VAL A 303 -1.77 9.76 -4.17
N HIS A 304 -1.51 10.92 -4.77
CA HIS A 304 -0.30 11.16 -5.56
C HIS A 304 0.93 11.55 -4.73
N GLY A 305 0.72 12.09 -3.51
CA GLY A 305 1.78 12.46 -2.58
C GLY A 305 2.63 13.67 -2.97
N TRP A 306 2.28 14.40 -4.04
CA TRP A 306 2.97 15.65 -4.41
C TRP A 306 2.90 16.66 -3.26
N GLY A 307 4.06 17.22 -2.90
CA GLY A 307 4.19 18.15 -1.79
C GLY A 307 4.57 17.51 -0.46
N LEU A 308 4.50 16.17 -0.35
CA LEU A 308 4.99 15.48 0.86
C LEU A 308 6.46 15.77 1.09
N ASP A 309 7.27 15.81 0.03
CA ASP A 309 8.69 16.14 -0.01
C ASP A 309 9.04 17.44 0.75
N PHE A 310 8.17 18.45 0.69
CA PHE A 310 8.34 19.71 1.45
C PHE A 310 7.96 19.58 2.94
N ALA A 311 7.10 18.64 3.27
CA ALA A 311 6.59 18.42 4.62
C ALA A 311 7.39 17.37 5.40
N LEU A 312 8.20 16.52 4.75
CA LEU A 312 9.00 15.47 5.40
C LEU A 312 9.86 15.99 6.55
N ARG A 313 10.35 17.23 6.47
CA ARG A 313 11.11 17.92 7.52
C ARG A 313 10.43 17.91 8.89
N ARG A 314 9.09 17.79 8.94
CA ARG A 314 8.32 17.80 10.19
C ARG A 314 8.44 16.50 10.98
N CYS A 315 8.99 15.45 10.37
CA CYS A 315 9.10 14.13 10.97
C CYS A 315 10.48 13.82 11.56
N VAL A 316 11.40 14.79 11.54
CA VAL A 316 12.77 14.61 12.01
C VAL A 316 13.30 15.92 12.60
N ASP A 317 14.07 15.83 13.69
CA ASP A 317 14.66 16.99 14.36
C ASP A 317 16.15 16.76 14.73
N PRO A 318 17.08 17.68 14.40
CA PRO A 318 16.93 18.79 13.46
C PRO A 318 16.90 18.29 12.00
N ALA A 319 15.91 18.73 11.24
CA ALA A 319 15.64 18.19 9.90
C ALA A 319 16.78 18.39 8.89
N HIS A 320 17.42 19.56 8.90
CA HIS A 320 18.51 19.90 7.97
C HIS A 320 19.80 19.12 8.21
N GLU A 321 19.94 18.44 9.37
CA GLU A 321 21.09 17.58 9.65
C GLU A 321 20.80 16.11 9.42
N LYS A 322 19.53 15.70 9.41
CA LYS A 322 19.12 14.29 9.36
C LYS A 322 18.40 13.89 8.08
N ILE A 323 18.08 14.87 7.23
CA ILE A 323 17.56 14.63 5.89
C ILE A 323 18.63 14.99 4.86
N GLY A 324 18.93 14.09 3.94
CA GLY A 324 20.00 14.34 2.97
C GLY A 324 20.10 13.33 1.84
N VAL A 325 20.98 13.65 0.91
CA VAL A 325 21.25 12.86 -0.29
C VAL A 325 22.54 12.09 -0.10
N VAL A 326 22.51 10.79 -0.36
CA VAL A 326 23.70 9.95 -0.40
C VAL A 326 24.34 10.09 -1.77
N ASP A 327 25.29 11.01 -1.87
CA ASP A 327 25.88 11.46 -3.12
C ASP A 327 26.72 10.38 -3.83
N SER A 328 27.48 9.62 -3.05
CA SER A 328 28.36 8.58 -3.56
C SER A 328 27.64 7.31 -4.03
N GLN A 329 26.32 7.21 -3.81
CA GLN A 329 25.46 6.14 -4.31
C GLN A 329 24.32 6.79 -5.09
N TRP A 330 24.36 6.70 -6.41
CA TRP A 330 23.46 7.49 -7.26
C TRP A 330 22.67 6.63 -8.24
N ILE A 331 21.58 7.23 -8.71
CA ILE A 331 20.63 6.66 -9.65
C ILE A 331 20.36 7.65 -10.80
N VAL A 332 19.76 7.14 -11.87
CA VAL A 332 19.37 7.93 -13.05
C VAL A 332 17.84 7.94 -13.15
N HIS A 333 17.22 9.12 -13.24
CA HIS A 333 15.79 9.17 -13.57
C HIS A 333 15.61 8.97 -15.07
N GLN A 334 14.97 7.86 -15.46
CA GLN A 334 14.77 7.50 -16.87
C GLN A 334 13.51 8.14 -17.47
N VAL A 335 12.64 8.73 -16.62
CA VAL A 335 11.42 9.45 -17.02
C VAL A 335 10.51 8.59 -17.90
N ILE A 336 10.32 7.33 -17.52
CA ILE A 336 9.56 6.38 -18.33
C ILE A 336 8.07 6.57 -18.04
N PRO A 337 7.24 7.04 -19.00
CA PRO A 337 5.86 7.37 -18.72
C PRO A 337 5.00 6.13 -18.49
N SER A 338 4.75 5.79 -17.24
CA SER A 338 4.05 4.56 -16.86
C SER A 338 2.66 4.85 -16.28
N LEU A 339 2.54 5.01 -14.95
CA LEU A 339 1.28 5.23 -14.25
C LEU A 339 0.55 6.51 -14.71
N GLY A 340 1.29 7.56 -15.08
CA GLY A 340 0.68 8.78 -15.65
C GLY A 340 -0.18 8.50 -16.88
N ASN A 341 0.19 7.51 -17.70
CA ASN A 341 -0.57 7.14 -18.89
C ASN A 341 -1.80 6.26 -18.59
N GLN A 342 -1.98 5.79 -17.35
CA GLN A 342 -3.15 5.00 -16.92
C GLN A 342 -4.39 5.85 -16.61
N GLY A 343 -4.30 7.17 -16.77
CA GLY A 343 -5.43 8.10 -16.66
C GLY A 343 -6.47 7.93 -17.77
N GLU A 344 -7.49 8.76 -17.74
CA GLU A 344 -8.50 8.81 -18.80
C GLU A 344 -8.21 9.97 -19.76
N SER A 345 -8.38 9.71 -21.05
CA SER A 345 -8.37 10.78 -22.06
C SER A 345 -9.69 11.52 -22.01
N ASP A 346 -9.65 12.85 -21.93
CA ASP A 346 -10.83 13.70 -21.99
C ASP A 346 -10.64 14.81 -23.02
N ASN A 347 -11.64 15.05 -23.88
CA ASN A 347 -11.68 16.14 -24.85
C ASN A 347 -10.38 16.29 -25.70
N GLY A 348 -9.81 15.16 -26.15
CA GLY A 348 -8.57 15.13 -26.94
C GLY A 348 -7.27 15.37 -26.16
N LYS A 349 -7.33 15.52 -24.83
CA LYS A 349 -6.14 15.56 -23.96
C LYS A 349 -5.61 14.14 -23.72
N ALA A 350 -4.29 14.01 -23.75
CA ALA A 350 -3.61 12.76 -23.39
C ALA A 350 -3.86 12.39 -21.92
N PRO A 351 -3.99 11.09 -21.58
CA PRO A 351 -4.27 10.60 -20.22
C PRO A 351 -3.41 11.22 -19.11
N TRP A 352 -2.10 11.36 -19.36
CA TRP A 352 -1.16 11.92 -18.39
C TRP A 352 -1.47 13.36 -17.97
N LYS A 353 -2.17 14.13 -18.81
CA LYS A 353 -2.58 15.50 -18.47
C LYS A 353 -3.58 15.49 -17.31
N GLY A 354 -4.58 14.61 -17.37
CA GLY A 354 -5.58 14.47 -16.30
C GLY A 354 -4.96 14.03 -14.98
N VAL A 355 -4.02 13.08 -15.02
CA VAL A 355 -3.25 12.65 -13.84
C VAL A 355 -2.46 13.83 -13.27
N ARG A 356 -1.73 14.57 -14.11
CA ARG A 356 -0.94 15.72 -13.67
C ARG A 356 -1.78 16.86 -13.09
N ASP A 357 -2.95 17.13 -13.66
CA ASP A 357 -3.89 18.12 -13.13
C ASP A 357 -4.39 17.70 -11.75
N ARG A 358 -4.68 16.40 -11.55
CA ARG A 358 -5.02 15.85 -10.25
C ARG A 358 -3.86 15.94 -9.25
N CYS A 359 -2.61 15.65 -9.66
CA CYS A 359 -1.43 15.83 -8.79
C CYS A 359 -1.33 17.26 -8.25
N LYS A 360 -1.50 18.26 -9.12
CA LYS A 360 -1.47 19.69 -8.72
C LYS A 360 -2.60 20.04 -7.77
N SER A 361 -3.81 19.56 -8.05
CA SER A 361 -4.98 19.80 -7.19
C SER A 361 -4.80 19.18 -5.80
N GLU A 362 -4.35 17.92 -5.74
CA GLU A 362 -4.08 17.24 -4.47
C GLU A 362 -2.94 17.91 -3.69
N TRP A 363 -1.89 18.39 -4.36
CA TRP A 363 -0.82 19.15 -3.70
C TRP A 363 -1.34 20.44 -3.06
N ALA A 364 -2.11 21.25 -3.79
CA ALA A 364 -2.71 22.46 -3.26
C ALA A 364 -3.61 22.16 -2.04
N LEU A 365 -4.45 21.13 -2.14
CA LEU A 365 -5.31 20.70 -1.04
C LEU A 365 -4.51 20.21 0.18
N PHE A 366 -3.40 19.50 -0.03
CA PHE A 366 -2.50 19.10 1.06
C PHE A 366 -1.89 20.31 1.77
N GLN A 367 -1.40 21.30 1.00
CA GLN A 367 -0.85 22.54 1.55
C GLN A 367 -1.89 23.30 2.38
N ASP A 368 -3.10 23.45 1.86
CA ASP A 368 -4.20 24.11 2.57
C ASP A 368 -4.56 23.37 3.87
N ARG A 369 -4.66 22.03 3.82
CA ARG A 369 -4.95 21.22 5.02
C ARG A 369 -3.87 21.39 6.08
N LEU A 370 -2.61 21.32 5.69
CA LEU A 370 -1.49 21.45 6.61
C LEU A 370 -1.43 22.85 7.23
N ALA A 371 -1.55 23.91 6.43
CA ALA A 371 -1.55 25.29 6.91
C ALA A 371 -2.73 25.60 7.84
N ASN A 372 -3.94 25.12 7.50
CA ASN A 372 -5.12 25.29 8.34
C ASN A 372 -5.00 24.53 9.66
N ALA A 373 -4.46 23.30 9.64
CA ALA A 373 -4.22 22.52 10.85
C ALA A 373 -3.19 23.19 11.78
N ASP A 374 -2.10 23.72 11.21
CA ASP A 374 -1.10 24.48 11.96
C ASP A 374 -1.73 25.72 12.62
N LYS A 375 -2.47 26.51 11.85
CA LYS A 375 -3.17 27.68 12.37
C LYS A 375 -4.12 27.32 13.51
N ALA A 376 -4.94 26.30 13.33
CA ALA A 376 -5.88 25.84 14.35
C ALA A 376 -5.17 25.39 15.63
N TYR A 377 -4.03 24.69 15.50
CA TYR A 377 -3.23 24.25 16.64
C TYR A 377 -2.64 25.43 17.42
N PHE A 378 -2.01 26.39 16.73
CA PHE A 378 -1.42 27.56 17.40
C PHE A 378 -2.47 28.46 18.05
N SER A 379 -3.64 28.66 17.44
CA SER A 379 -4.73 29.40 18.07
C SER A 379 -5.25 28.73 19.36
N GLN A 380 -5.21 27.39 19.46
CA GLN A 380 -5.58 26.69 20.70
C GLN A 380 -4.55 26.86 21.81
N ILE A 381 -3.26 26.99 21.46
CA ILE A 381 -2.18 27.21 22.43
C ILE A 381 -2.19 28.64 22.94
N GLU A 382 -2.43 29.64 22.08
CA GLU A 382 -2.51 31.05 22.50
C GLU A 382 -3.69 31.35 23.46
N HIS A 383 -4.70 30.47 23.49
CA HIS A 383 -5.85 30.56 24.39
C HIS A 383 -5.78 29.65 25.62
N ARG A 384 -4.67 28.92 25.82
CA ARG A 384 -4.35 28.19 27.05
C ARG A 384 -3.32 28.95 27.87
#